data_AF-A0A945ZTK0-F1
#
_entry.id   AF-A0A945ZTK0-F1
#
_cell.length_a   1.000
_cell.length_b   1.000
_cell.length_c   1.000
_cell.angle_alpha   90.00
_cell.angle_beta   90.00
_cell.angle_gamma   90.00
#
_symmetry.space_group_name_H-M   'P 1'
#
loop_
_entity.id
_entity.type
_entity.pdbx_description
1 polymer ?
#
loop_
_entity_poly.entity_id
_entity_poly.type
_entity_poly.pdbx_seq_one_letter_code
_entity_poly.pdbx_strand_id
1 'polypeptide(L)'
;MKKNFKKKVLLSIFVLLILFVINIFWSTGFFRTIENKFEGKILKKVNLTGAEDISISKIDSFAIISSTNRKSFPNTEQETGGLYFLDLKNKNYDPIHLTANFKKPFAPHGISIFKKDSVNFIAAINHTKEGEFIEIFELFGTKLTHKKTLE
;
A
#
# COMPACT_ATOMS: atom_id res chain seq x y z
N MET A 1 -22.67 -48.15 -24.12
CA MET A 1 -21.39 -47.74 -23.48
C MET A 1 -21.08 -46.23 -23.55
N LYS A 2 -21.12 -45.55 -24.71
CA LYS A 2 -20.74 -44.12 -24.85
C LYS A 2 -21.51 -43.12 -23.94
N LYS A 3 -22.80 -43.34 -23.65
CA LYS A 3 -23.63 -42.45 -22.81
C LYS A 3 -23.17 -42.40 -21.34
N ASN A 4 -22.69 -43.52 -20.80
CA ASN A 4 -22.19 -43.59 -19.42
C ASN A 4 -20.81 -42.95 -19.28
N PHE A 5 -19.98 -43.01 -20.33
CA PHE A 5 -18.69 -42.32 -20.35
C PHE A 5 -18.86 -40.80 -20.33
N LYS A 6 -19.75 -40.24 -21.16
CA LYS A 6 -20.06 -38.79 -21.17
C LYS A 6 -20.59 -38.30 -19.81
N LYS A 7 -21.46 -39.07 -19.15
CA LYS A 7 -21.97 -38.76 -17.81
C LYS A 7 -20.86 -38.74 -16.75
N LYS A 8 -19.93 -39.71 -16.81
CA LYS A 8 -18.76 -39.73 -15.91
C LYS A 8 -17.86 -38.53 -16.12
N VAL A 9 -17.57 -38.17 -17.37
CA VAL A 9 -16.78 -36.97 -17.69
C VAL A 9 -17.47 -35.70 -17.18
N LEU A 10 -18.78 -35.55 -17.41
CA LEU A 10 -19.53 -34.39 -16.91
C LEU A 10 -19.51 -34.30 -15.38
N LEU A 11 -19.68 -35.44 -14.69
CA LEU A 11 -19.58 -35.50 -13.23
C LEU A 11 -18.18 -35.11 -12.74
N SER A 12 -17.12 -35.60 -13.40
CA SER A 12 -15.75 -35.23 -13.05
C SER A 12 -15.49 -33.73 -13.21
N ILE A 13 -15.98 -33.11 -14.30
CA ILE A 13 -15.87 -31.65 -14.51
C ILE A 13 -16.62 -30.91 -13.41
N PHE A 14 -17.83 -31.36 -13.04
CA PHE A 14 -18.61 -30.74 -11.99
C PHE A 14 -17.92 -30.82 -10.62
N VAL A 15 -17.33 -31.97 -10.28
CA VAL A 15 -16.54 -32.13 -9.06
C VAL A 15 -15.32 -31.21 -9.06
N LEU A 16 -14.60 -31.11 -10.18
CA LEU A 16 -13.46 -30.20 -10.30
C LEU A 16 -13.88 -28.73 -10.14
N LEU A 17 -15.04 -28.35 -10.68
CA LEU A 17 -15.58 -27.00 -10.50
C LEU A 17 -15.88 -26.72 -9.02
N ILE A 18 -16.49 -27.66 -8.30
CA ILE A 18 -16.74 -27.52 -6.86
C ILE A 18 -15.43 -27.37 -6.10
N LEU A 19 -14.45 -28.23 -6.37
CA LEU A 19 -13.13 -28.16 -5.72
C LEU A 19 -12.43 -26.83 -6.00
N PHE A 20 -12.55 -26.30 -7.22
CA PHE A 20 -12.03 -25.00 -7.58
C PHE A 20 -12.71 -23.86 -6.82
N VAL A 21 -14.05 -23.88 -6.71
CA VAL A 21 -14.80 -22.89 -5.92
C VAL A 21 -14.41 -22.94 -4.44
N ILE A 22 -14.31 -24.14 -3.85
CA ILE A 22 -13.84 -24.31 -2.47
C ILE A 22 -12.43 -23.77 -2.31
N ASN A 23 -11.53 -24.06 -3.26
CA ASN A 23 -10.17 -23.55 -3.25
C ASN A 23 -10.13 -22.01 -3.27
N ILE A 24 -10.99 -21.35 -4.04
CA ILE A 24 -11.10 -19.88 -4.04
C ILE A 24 -11.48 -19.39 -2.64
N PHE A 25 -12.57 -19.88 -2.05
CA PHE A 25 -13.00 -19.42 -0.72
C PHE A 25 -11.93 -19.69 0.35
N TRP A 26 -11.25 -20.82 0.26
CA TRP A 26 -10.20 -21.18 1.22
C TRP A 26 -8.96 -20.30 1.07
N SER A 27 -8.44 -20.17 -0.15
CA SER A 27 -7.20 -19.44 -0.45
C SER A 27 -7.34 -17.93 -0.25
N THR A 28 -8.54 -17.38 -0.49
CA THR A 28 -8.85 -15.96 -0.24
C THR A 28 -9.17 -15.66 1.23
N GLY A 29 -9.19 -16.68 2.09
CA GLY A 29 -9.44 -16.51 3.53
C GLY A 29 -10.88 -16.18 3.87
N PHE A 30 -11.85 -16.49 3.02
CA PHE A 30 -13.28 -16.19 3.24
C PHE A 30 -13.81 -16.72 4.57
N PHE A 31 -13.31 -17.87 5.03
CA PHE A 31 -13.70 -18.48 6.30
C PHE A 31 -12.82 -18.07 7.50
N ARG A 32 -11.87 -17.14 7.31
CA ARG A 32 -10.97 -16.71 8.39
C ARG A 32 -11.67 -15.71 9.30
N THR A 33 -11.87 -16.07 10.56
CA THR A 33 -12.30 -15.14 11.60
C THR A 33 -11.11 -14.32 12.10
N ILE A 34 -11.30 -13.00 12.24
CA ILE A 34 -10.31 -12.10 12.85
C ILE A 34 -10.76 -11.79 14.28
N GLU A 35 -10.04 -12.35 15.24
CA GLU A 35 -10.24 -12.04 16.66
C GLU A 35 -9.24 -10.95 17.09
N ASN A 36 -9.71 -9.96 17.84
CA ASN A 36 -8.86 -8.92 18.36
C ASN A 36 -8.00 -9.47 19.51
N LYS A 37 -6.69 -9.62 19.27
CA LYS A 37 -5.68 -10.01 20.26
C LYS A 37 -4.76 -8.86 20.66
N PHE A 38 -5.15 -7.61 20.39
CA PHE A 38 -4.35 -6.44 20.70
C PHE A 38 -4.42 -6.13 22.20
N GLU A 39 -3.33 -6.40 22.92
CA GLU A 39 -3.17 -6.12 24.35
C GLU A 39 -2.56 -4.73 24.63
N GLY A 40 -2.33 -3.93 23.59
CA GLY A 40 -1.75 -2.59 23.71
C GLY A 40 -2.80 -1.49 23.96
N LYS A 41 -2.33 -0.24 23.96
CA LYS A 41 -3.19 0.95 23.94
C LYS A 41 -3.04 1.71 22.63
N ILE A 42 -4.15 2.21 22.10
CA ILE A 42 -4.14 3.12 20.96
C ILE A 42 -3.66 4.49 21.45
N LEU A 43 -2.47 4.92 20.99
CA LEU A 43 -1.90 6.23 21.37
C LEU A 43 -2.54 7.37 20.58
N LYS A 44 -2.80 7.16 19.29
CA LYS A 44 -3.37 8.15 18.38
C LYS A 44 -4.15 7.43 17.28
N LYS A 45 -5.30 7.99 16.91
CA LYS A 45 -5.97 7.70 15.64
C LYS A 45 -5.67 8.86 14.70
N VAL A 46 -5.00 8.57 13.59
CA VAL A 46 -4.66 9.55 12.56
C VAL A 46 -5.68 9.41 11.45
N ASN A 47 -6.35 10.52 11.10
CA ASN A 47 -7.29 10.53 9.98
C ASN A 47 -6.52 10.73 8.67
N LEU A 48 -6.05 9.64 8.08
CA LEU A 48 -5.34 9.62 6.81
C LEU A 48 -6.04 8.64 5.87
N THR A 49 -6.60 9.14 4.78
CA THR A 49 -7.39 8.31 3.85
C THR A 49 -6.46 7.44 3.01
N GLY A 50 -6.73 6.13 2.97
CA GLY A 50 -5.97 5.19 2.15
C GLY A 50 -4.48 5.19 2.48
N ALA A 51 -4.12 5.07 3.77
CA ALA A 51 -2.74 4.79 4.15
C ALA A 51 -2.34 3.41 3.60
N GLU A 52 -1.39 3.38 2.68
CA GLU A 52 -1.03 2.19 1.89
C GLU A 52 0.18 1.47 2.48
N ASP A 53 1.25 2.20 2.80
CA ASP A 53 2.50 1.65 3.32
C ASP A 53 3.14 2.60 4.34
N ILE A 54 3.96 2.05 5.24
CA ILE A 54 4.69 2.79 6.28
C ILE A 54 6.12 2.27 6.40
N SER A 55 7.08 3.19 6.35
CA SER A 55 8.50 2.89 6.57
C SER A 55 9.05 3.70 7.73
N ILE A 56 9.86 3.09 8.59
CA ILE A 56 10.33 3.69 9.84
C ILE A 56 11.85 3.85 9.81
N SER A 57 12.34 5.08 9.96
CA SER A 57 13.74 5.33 10.32
C SER A 57 13.91 5.16 11.82
N LYS A 58 14.42 4.00 12.24
CA LYS A 58 14.67 3.72 13.67
C LYS A 58 15.75 4.63 14.27
N ILE A 59 16.78 4.94 13.48
CA ILE A 59 17.91 5.77 13.92
C ILE A 59 17.45 7.21 14.17
N ASP A 60 16.67 7.77 13.25
CA ASP A 60 16.23 9.17 13.32
C ASP A 60 14.88 9.36 14.03
N SER A 61 14.22 8.24 14.39
CA SER A 61 12.93 8.20 15.11
C SER A 61 11.79 8.92 14.38
N PHE A 62 11.61 8.62 13.09
CA PHE A 62 10.45 9.06 12.32
C PHE A 62 9.87 7.93 11.46
N ALA A 63 8.64 8.09 11.01
CA ALA A 63 8.02 7.27 9.99
C ALA A 63 7.63 8.09 8.76
N ILE A 64 7.70 7.49 7.59
CA ILE A 64 7.06 7.97 6.37
C ILE A 64 5.88 7.06 6.09
N ILE A 65 4.74 7.67 5.79
CA ILE A 65 3.51 6.98 5.41
C ILE A 65 3.16 7.41 3.99
N SER A 66 2.96 6.46 3.09
CA SER A 66 2.31 6.73 1.81
C SER A 66 0.80 6.64 2.00
N SER A 67 0.08 7.58 1.41
CA SER A 67 -1.37 7.58 1.45
C SER A 67 -1.93 8.05 0.12
N THR A 68 -2.85 7.28 -0.42
CA THR A 68 -3.54 7.55 -1.68
C THR A 68 -5.03 7.34 -1.48
N ASN A 69 -5.83 8.35 -1.81
CA ASN A 69 -7.27 8.19 -1.83
C ASN A 69 -7.68 7.43 -3.10
N ARG A 70 -7.59 6.10 -3.04
CA ARG A 70 -7.95 5.24 -4.18
C ARG A 70 -9.44 5.36 -4.48
N LYS A 71 -9.79 5.60 -5.75
CA LYS A 71 -11.19 5.62 -6.18
C LYS A 71 -11.65 4.20 -6.51
N SER A 72 -12.95 4.03 -6.74
CA SER A 72 -13.54 2.75 -7.15
C SER A 72 -12.87 2.20 -8.41
N PHE A 73 -12.67 0.89 -8.46
CA PHE A 73 -12.11 0.20 -9.62
C PHE A 73 -13.19 -0.10 -10.68
N PRO A 74 -12.92 0.09 -11.99
CA PRO A 74 -11.72 0.66 -12.58
C PRO A 74 -11.70 2.19 -12.43
N ASN A 75 -10.55 2.73 -12.07
CA ASN A 75 -10.41 4.17 -11.93
C ASN A 75 -10.11 4.82 -13.29
N THR A 76 -10.93 5.80 -13.67
CA THR A 76 -10.78 6.59 -14.90
C THR A 76 -10.13 7.94 -14.66
N GLU A 77 -9.95 8.35 -13.41
CA GLU A 77 -9.37 9.63 -12.99
C GLU A 77 -8.00 9.44 -12.35
N GLN A 78 -7.18 10.50 -12.34
CA GLN A 78 -5.85 10.44 -11.72
C GLN A 78 -6.04 10.38 -10.20
N GLU A 79 -5.45 9.37 -9.57
CA GLU A 79 -5.41 9.30 -8.11
C GLU A 79 -4.47 10.34 -7.55
N THR A 80 -4.83 10.85 -6.37
CA THR A 80 -4.04 11.84 -5.67
C THR A 80 -3.75 11.32 -4.28
N GLY A 81 -2.48 11.35 -3.92
CA GLY A 81 -2.00 10.98 -2.61
C GLY A 81 -0.82 11.83 -2.17
N GLY A 82 -0.09 11.34 -1.19
CA GLY A 82 1.04 12.03 -0.64
C GLY A 82 1.90 11.17 0.28
N LEU A 83 3.09 11.68 0.56
CA LEU A 83 3.96 11.17 1.62
C LEU A 83 3.78 12.03 2.86
N TYR A 84 3.66 11.38 4.01
CA TYR A 84 3.43 12.01 5.29
C TYR A 84 4.54 11.64 6.25
N PHE A 85 5.13 12.64 6.90
CA PHE A 85 6.14 12.46 7.94
C PHE A 85 5.47 12.39 9.31
N LEU A 86 5.83 11.40 10.10
CA LEU A 86 5.40 11.27 11.49
C LEU A 86 6.61 11.27 12.41
N ASP A 87 6.72 12.29 13.26
CA ASP A 87 7.73 12.32 14.33
C ASP A 87 7.33 11.33 15.44
N LEU A 88 8.15 10.32 15.69
CA LEU A 88 7.88 9.30 16.70
C LEU A 88 8.29 9.73 18.11
N LYS A 89 9.05 10.83 18.25
CA LYS A 89 9.40 11.43 19.54
C LYS A 89 8.31 12.38 20.04
N ASN A 90 7.54 12.96 19.12
CA ASN A 90 6.43 13.85 19.44
C ASN A 90 5.20 13.03 19.87
N LYS A 91 4.71 13.26 21.10
CA LYS A 91 3.55 12.55 21.65
C LYS A 91 2.22 12.92 21.02
N ASN A 92 2.16 13.97 20.19
CA ASN A 92 0.93 14.36 19.49
C ASN A 92 0.67 13.50 18.24
N TYR A 93 1.73 12.92 17.65
CA TYR A 93 1.67 12.02 16.49
C TYR A 93 0.84 12.59 15.32
N ASP A 94 0.98 13.87 15.04
CA ASP A 94 0.32 14.52 13.90
C ASP A 94 1.22 14.44 12.66
N PRO A 95 0.76 13.83 11.54
CA PRO A 95 1.55 13.74 10.33
C PRO A 95 1.70 15.09 9.60
N ILE A 96 2.86 15.31 9.02
CA ILE A 96 3.17 16.46 8.16
C ILE A 96 3.12 16.01 6.71
N HIS A 97 2.29 16.64 5.88
CA HIS A 97 2.20 16.33 4.45
C HIS A 97 3.44 16.85 3.70
N LEU A 98 4.36 15.96 3.34
CA LEU A 98 5.66 16.30 2.75
C LEU A 98 5.55 16.70 1.28
N THR A 99 4.57 16.14 0.56
CA THR A 99 4.42 16.29 -0.91
C THR A 99 3.35 17.28 -1.30
N ALA A 100 2.87 18.13 -0.38
CA ALA A 100 1.84 19.14 -0.68
C ALA A 100 2.23 20.09 -1.83
N ASN A 101 3.54 20.31 -2.03
CA ASN A 101 4.08 21.16 -3.10
C ASN A 101 4.63 20.37 -4.30
N PHE A 102 4.46 19.05 -4.33
CA PHE A 102 4.88 18.23 -5.47
C PHE A 102 3.88 18.39 -6.62
N LYS A 103 4.33 18.93 -7.75
CA LYS A 103 3.44 19.41 -8.83
C LYS A 103 3.05 18.34 -9.85
N LYS A 104 3.68 17.18 -9.82
CA LYS A 104 3.38 16.08 -10.75
C LYS A 104 2.23 15.22 -10.20
N PRO A 105 1.51 14.48 -11.07
CA PRO A 105 0.62 13.41 -10.63
C PRO A 105 1.32 12.47 -9.65
N PHE A 106 0.68 12.23 -8.51
CA PHE A 106 1.30 11.47 -7.43
C PHE A 106 0.28 10.63 -6.68
N ALA A 107 0.35 9.32 -6.86
CA ALA A 107 -0.43 8.32 -6.14
C ALA A 107 0.53 7.27 -5.56
N PRO A 108 1.18 7.59 -4.42
CA PRO A 108 2.21 6.73 -3.85
C PRO A 108 1.62 5.43 -3.30
N HIS A 109 2.36 4.35 -3.48
CA HIS A 109 2.04 3.02 -2.95
C HIS A 109 3.19 2.55 -2.05
N GLY A 110 3.94 1.52 -2.45
CA GLY A 110 5.10 1.03 -1.68
C GLY A 110 6.18 2.09 -1.52
N ILE A 111 6.79 2.15 -0.34
CA ILE A 111 7.85 3.12 -0.01
C ILE A 111 9.05 2.46 0.68
N SER A 112 10.22 3.09 0.54
CA SER A 112 11.43 2.67 1.26
C SER A 112 12.27 3.87 1.69
N ILE A 113 12.91 3.75 2.84
CA ILE A 113 13.87 4.73 3.37
C ILE A 113 15.27 4.14 3.24
N PHE A 114 16.15 4.86 2.55
CA PHE A 114 17.58 4.56 2.50
C PHE A 114 18.37 5.72 3.09
N LYS A 115 19.19 5.45 4.12
CA LYS A 115 20.05 6.47 4.72
C LYS A 115 21.46 6.32 4.19
N LYS A 116 22.03 7.42 3.69
CA LYS A 116 23.45 7.54 3.35
C LYS A 116 24.02 8.73 4.10
N ASP A 117 25.00 8.47 4.97
CA ASP A 117 25.57 9.47 5.88
C ASP A 117 24.47 10.14 6.74
N SER A 118 24.33 11.47 6.65
CA SER A 118 23.29 12.23 7.36
C SER A 118 22.03 12.47 6.51
N VAL A 119 21.96 11.89 5.31
CA VAL A 119 20.90 12.16 4.34
C VAL A 119 19.97 10.96 4.22
N ASN A 120 18.68 11.20 4.36
CA ASN A 120 17.64 10.21 4.12
C ASN A 120 17.12 10.34 2.69
N PHE A 121 17.05 9.22 1.98
CA PHE A 121 16.43 9.11 0.67
C PHE A 121 15.14 8.32 0.79
N ILE A 122 14.08 8.83 0.18
CA ILE A 122 12.77 8.17 0.13
C ILE A 122 12.53 7.74 -1.32
N ALA A 123 12.32 6.46 -1.53
CA ALA A 123 11.82 5.94 -2.80
C ALA A 123 10.32 5.64 -2.64
N ALA A 124 9.51 6.11 -3.59
CA ALA A 124 8.08 5.85 -3.61
C ALA A 124 7.65 5.32 -4.98
N ILE A 125 6.97 4.18 -5.01
CA ILE A 125 6.23 3.72 -6.18
C ILE A 125 5.11 4.72 -6.43
N ASN A 126 4.99 5.22 -7.65
CA ASN A 126 4.01 6.23 -8.06
C ASN A 126 3.19 5.71 -9.24
N HIS A 127 1.88 5.53 -9.00
CA HIS A 127 0.92 5.15 -10.03
C HIS A 127 0.34 6.40 -10.70
N THR A 128 0.45 6.51 -12.02
CA THR A 128 -0.16 7.62 -12.75
C THR A 128 -0.88 7.12 -14.00
N LYS A 129 -1.67 8.01 -14.62
CA LYS A 129 -2.27 7.74 -15.93
C LYS A 129 -1.24 7.54 -17.05
N GLU A 130 -0.04 8.09 -16.89
CA GLU A 130 1.02 8.05 -17.90
C GLU A 130 1.90 6.81 -17.75
N GLY A 131 1.85 6.14 -16.59
CA GLY A 131 2.64 4.95 -16.33
C GLY A 131 2.93 4.74 -14.85
N GLU A 132 3.86 3.81 -14.64
CA GLU A 132 4.36 3.38 -13.34
C GLU A 132 5.76 3.94 -13.13
N PHE A 133 5.98 4.59 -11.99
CA PHE A 133 7.25 5.28 -11.74
C PHE A 133 7.79 4.99 -10.34
N ILE A 134 9.10 5.22 -10.16
CA ILE A 134 9.72 5.35 -8.84
C ILE A 134 10.21 6.79 -8.68
N GLU A 135 9.61 7.50 -7.72
CA GLU A 135 10.00 8.85 -7.37
C GLU A 135 11.03 8.80 -6.22
N ILE A 136 12.20 9.36 -6.47
CA ILE A 136 13.30 9.44 -5.50
C ILE A 136 13.35 10.85 -4.93
N PHE A 137 13.24 10.94 -3.61
CA PHE A 137 13.31 12.18 -2.85
C PHE A 137 14.47 12.15 -1.87
N GLU A 138 15.01 13.32 -1.60
CA GLU A 138 15.92 13.58 -0.49
C GLU A 138 15.14 14.26 0.65
N LEU A 139 15.33 13.79 1.88
CA LEU A 139 14.68 14.30 3.08
C LEU A 139 15.71 14.89 4.03
N PHE A 140 15.61 16.20 4.27
CA PHE A 140 16.39 16.92 5.27
C PHE A 140 15.46 17.55 6.30
N GLY A 141 15.46 17.02 7.53
CA GLY A 141 14.43 17.34 8.51
C GLY A 141 13.05 16.93 7.99
N THR A 142 12.18 17.91 7.76
CA THR A 142 10.84 17.72 7.14
C THR A 142 10.76 18.29 5.73
N LYS A 143 11.89 18.74 5.17
CA LYS A 143 11.94 19.24 3.79
C LYS A 143 12.22 18.08 2.84
N LEU A 144 11.22 17.73 2.03
CA LEU A 144 11.32 16.71 1.00
C LEU A 144 11.60 17.37 -0.36
N THR A 145 12.68 16.94 -1.03
CA THR A 145 13.11 17.47 -2.32
C THR A 145 13.16 16.34 -3.34
N HIS A 146 12.40 16.47 -4.44
CA HIS A 146 12.46 15.50 -5.53
C HIS A 146 13.82 15.54 -6.23
N LYS A 147 14.40 14.37 -6.52
CA LYS A 147 15.72 14.23 -7.14
C LYS A 147 15.65 13.55 -8.49
N LYS A 148 14.82 12.51 -8.62
CA LYS A 148 14.77 11.69 -9.83
C LYS A 148 13.44 10.95 -9.94
N THR A 149 12.97 10.79 -11.16
CA THR A 149 11.91 9.85 -11.55
C THR A 149 12.56 8.70 -12.32
N LEU A 150 12.20 7.46 -12.01
CA LEU A 150 12.59 6.25 -12.74
C LEU A 150 11.34 5.61 -13.34
N GLU A 151 11.48 5.06 -14.55
CA GLU A 151 10.46 4.26 -15.26
C GLU A 151 10.80 2.77 -15.15
#